data_AF-A0AB33CKS2-F1
#
_entry.id   AF-A0AB33CKS2-F1
#
_cell.length_a   1.000
_cell.length_b   1.000
_cell.length_c   1.000
_cell.angle_alpha   90.00
_cell.angle_beta   90.00
_cell.angle_gamma   90.00
#
_symmetry.space_group_name_H-M   'P 1'
#
loop_
_entity.id
_entity.type
_entity.pdbx_description
1 polymer ?
#
loop_
_entity_poly.entity_id
_entity_poly.type
_entity_poly.pdbx_seq_one_letter_code
_entity_poly.pdbx_strand_id
1 'polypeptide(L)'
;MADRRDIDRLLQDLEQQPGLPKGAVRDLREAIDTSPYLASVMTQAIDLGTLRRLEVSNQPNEGGHYDDKTGTVSINTSIFAPSMRSDRLDMLAGTLGHETGHALMAPSAQVSLNTFVFKLDAALKDGIQYGESVVDATVLSKEYVASARQNEALAELVSMNAVASRVETTTGEFNQAEFLRRVEPTTACVRGGKLEPGIHLDEHGLQRTGNSISSPAVEAVAVCHFDRSDSSMGTQGTSNYAGYYASYAVSAGAVLLKERAGSTTQALPRLGYNLAELSTDTAKLEGAGLNLGGQGKAFGFVDTSHGQQREVEVRQLGPAQHRPDIEPPSLRSPSQVLADNAAHPDHSTYQQIHSWVRGTGNWNDEESRNVTAALYKQQTEDPLMKRVDQVTGGLGKDGAENVFAVYAPFGDKGPFFHAHVDGREASRQPAQHNLQHAEVIRQDQVRQQTLEQTQQQTTQQEQGPRMTL
;
A
#
# COMPACT_ATOMS: atom_id res chain seq x y z
N MET A 1 20.49 -9.74 -0.52
CA MET A 1 21.24 -8.54 -0.89
C MET A 1 21.50 -8.63 -2.36
N ALA A 2 20.50 -8.16 -3.08
CA ALA A 2 20.57 -7.88 -4.47
C ALA A 2 21.67 -6.86 -4.69
N ASP A 3 22.37 -6.97 -5.80
CA ASP A 3 23.39 -6.00 -6.19
C ASP A 3 23.10 -5.48 -7.60
N ARG A 4 24.02 -4.68 -8.14
CA ARG A 4 23.87 -4.08 -9.47
C ARG A 4 23.62 -5.11 -10.57
N ARG A 5 24.05 -6.37 -10.38
CA ARG A 5 23.80 -7.48 -11.30
C ARG A 5 22.33 -7.88 -11.40
N ASP A 6 21.53 -7.63 -10.37
CA ASP A 6 20.10 -7.95 -10.39
C ASP A 6 19.31 -6.91 -11.20
N ILE A 7 19.65 -5.63 -11.09
CA ILE A 7 19.10 -4.59 -11.98
C ILE A 7 19.52 -4.88 -13.44
N ASP A 8 20.78 -5.28 -13.65
CA ASP A 8 21.25 -5.68 -14.98
C ASP A 8 20.45 -6.82 -15.58
N ARG A 9 20.04 -7.78 -14.75
CA ARG A 9 19.18 -8.89 -15.18
C ARG A 9 17.81 -8.41 -15.62
N LEU A 10 17.17 -7.51 -14.86
CA LEU A 10 15.89 -6.92 -15.25
C LEU A 10 15.97 -6.22 -16.61
N LEU A 11 17.07 -5.48 -16.85
CA LEU A 11 17.32 -4.78 -18.11
C LEU A 11 17.62 -5.75 -19.26
N GLN A 12 18.34 -6.85 -19.01
CA GLN A 12 18.59 -7.90 -20.00
C GLN A 12 17.30 -8.60 -20.41
N ASP A 13 16.43 -8.92 -19.44
CA ASP A 13 15.14 -9.54 -19.68
C ASP A 13 14.21 -8.60 -20.46
N LEU A 14 14.26 -7.29 -20.18
CA LEU A 14 13.55 -6.26 -20.93
C LEU A 14 14.03 -6.17 -22.39
N GLU A 15 15.34 -6.29 -22.64
CA GLU A 15 15.92 -6.23 -23.99
C GLU A 15 15.37 -7.33 -24.91
N GLN A 16 14.97 -8.46 -24.35
CA GLN A 16 14.39 -9.58 -25.11
C GLN A 16 12.91 -9.39 -25.46
N GLN A 17 12.26 -8.32 -24.97
CA GLN A 17 10.83 -8.12 -25.16
C GLN A 17 10.51 -7.44 -26.50
N PRO A 18 9.46 -7.88 -27.21
CA PRO A 18 9.01 -7.24 -28.44
C PRO A 18 8.41 -5.85 -28.15
N GLY A 19 8.49 -4.93 -29.11
CA GLY A 19 7.89 -3.60 -29.00
C GLY A 19 8.75 -2.57 -28.28
N LEU A 20 9.95 -2.94 -27.82
CA LEU A 20 10.88 -2.01 -27.18
C LEU A 20 11.41 -0.96 -28.18
N PRO A 21 11.34 0.35 -27.88
CA PRO A 21 11.95 1.37 -28.71
C PRO A 21 13.47 1.18 -28.86
N LYS A 22 14.02 1.51 -30.03
CA LYS A 22 15.47 1.40 -30.27
C LYS A 22 16.25 2.25 -29.26
N GLY A 23 17.19 1.64 -28.55
CA GLY A 23 18.02 2.31 -27.55
C GLY A 23 17.35 2.49 -26.18
N ALA A 24 16.12 1.98 -25.98
CA ALA A 24 15.41 2.09 -24.70
C ALA A 24 16.20 1.49 -23.52
N VAL A 25 16.77 0.28 -23.66
CA VAL A 25 17.58 -0.33 -22.57
C VAL A 25 18.81 0.50 -22.23
N ARG A 26 19.47 1.08 -23.23
CA ARG A 26 20.63 1.97 -23.00
C ARG A 26 20.21 3.21 -22.22
N ASP A 27 19.10 3.82 -22.60
CA ASP A 27 18.61 5.03 -21.96
C ASP A 27 18.08 4.73 -20.53
N LEU A 28 17.41 3.60 -20.31
CA LEU A 28 17.03 3.12 -18.97
C LEU A 28 18.24 2.85 -18.08
N ARG A 29 19.24 2.15 -18.62
CA ARG A 29 20.50 1.87 -17.93
C ARG A 29 21.18 3.17 -17.52
N GLU A 30 21.30 4.12 -18.44
CA GLU A 30 21.85 5.44 -18.13
C GLU A 30 20.98 6.21 -17.13
N ALA A 31 19.66 6.09 -17.21
CA ALA A 31 18.73 6.72 -16.28
C ALA A 31 19.03 6.32 -14.83
N ILE A 32 19.22 5.01 -14.63
CA ILE A 32 19.55 4.36 -13.36
C ILE A 32 21.00 4.65 -12.95
N ASP A 33 21.96 4.49 -13.87
CA ASP A 33 23.39 4.61 -13.57
C ASP A 33 23.78 6.03 -13.11
N THR A 34 23.06 7.03 -13.59
CA THR A 34 23.26 8.43 -13.17
C THR A 34 22.32 8.85 -12.05
N SER A 35 21.57 7.93 -11.44
CA SER A 35 20.75 8.15 -10.24
C SER A 35 21.09 7.11 -9.17
N PRO A 36 22.15 7.33 -8.35
CA PRO A 36 22.47 6.44 -7.23
C PRO A 36 21.28 6.17 -6.29
N TYR A 37 20.43 7.16 -6.06
CA TYR A 37 19.20 7.00 -5.30
C TYR A 37 18.24 5.99 -5.94
N LEU A 38 17.96 6.13 -7.24
CA LEU A 38 17.08 5.21 -7.97
C LEU A 38 17.62 3.78 -7.94
N ALA A 39 18.92 3.61 -8.19
CA ALA A 39 19.56 2.29 -8.13
C ALA A 39 19.37 1.65 -6.74
N SER A 40 19.54 2.41 -5.66
CA SER A 40 19.36 1.92 -4.29
C SER A 40 17.92 1.47 -4.02
N VAL A 41 16.92 2.27 -4.38
CA VAL A 41 15.51 1.92 -4.13
C VAL A 41 15.05 0.74 -5.00
N MET A 42 15.56 0.62 -6.23
CA MET A 42 15.31 -0.54 -7.09
C MET A 42 15.91 -1.82 -6.52
N THR A 43 17.19 -1.78 -6.09
CA THR A 43 17.84 -2.91 -5.42
C THR A 43 17.04 -3.37 -4.21
N GLN A 44 16.51 -2.43 -3.43
CA GLN A 44 15.70 -2.75 -2.29
C GLN A 44 14.36 -3.40 -2.67
N ALA A 45 13.65 -2.87 -3.65
CA ALA A 45 12.41 -3.49 -4.12
C ALA A 45 12.64 -4.91 -4.68
N ILE A 46 13.80 -5.16 -5.28
CA ILE A 46 14.23 -6.50 -5.72
C ILE A 46 14.52 -7.41 -4.51
N ASP A 47 15.27 -6.93 -3.52
CA ASP A 47 15.58 -7.69 -2.29
C ASP A 47 14.31 -8.09 -1.54
N LEU A 48 13.31 -7.22 -1.56
CA LEU A 48 12.02 -7.47 -0.97
C LEU A 48 11.12 -8.38 -1.83
N GLY A 49 11.57 -8.74 -3.03
CA GLY A 49 10.84 -9.59 -3.97
C GLY A 49 9.59 -8.94 -4.56
N THR A 50 9.46 -7.62 -4.50
CA THR A 50 8.31 -6.86 -5.04
C THR A 50 8.60 -6.19 -6.36
N LEU A 51 9.86 -6.00 -6.74
CA LEU A 51 10.27 -5.71 -8.11
C LEU A 51 10.95 -6.94 -8.71
N ARG A 52 10.33 -7.51 -9.74
CA ARG A 52 10.75 -8.77 -10.39
C ARG A 52 10.97 -8.64 -11.88
N ARG A 53 10.30 -7.68 -12.53
CA ARG A 53 10.33 -7.54 -13.98
C ARG A 53 10.14 -6.09 -14.40
N LEU A 54 10.75 -5.74 -15.53
CA LEU A 54 10.45 -4.53 -16.29
C LEU A 54 9.79 -4.92 -17.61
N GLU A 55 8.86 -4.11 -18.10
CA GLU A 55 8.28 -4.25 -19.43
C GLU A 55 7.92 -2.89 -20.05
N VAL A 56 7.47 -2.89 -21.31
CA VAL A 56 6.94 -1.70 -21.98
C VAL A 56 5.44 -1.79 -22.19
N SER A 57 4.77 -0.66 -21.97
CA SER A 57 3.34 -0.48 -22.14
C SER A 57 3.05 0.53 -23.27
N ASN A 58 1.90 0.40 -23.91
CA ASN A 58 1.34 1.39 -24.84
C ASN A 58 -0.03 1.89 -24.35
N GLN A 59 -0.35 1.69 -23.08
CA GLN A 59 -1.64 2.10 -22.53
C GLN A 59 -1.75 3.63 -22.54
N PRO A 60 -2.89 4.19 -22.95
CA PRO A 60 -3.09 5.63 -22.91
C PRO A 60 -3.20 6.13 -21.46
N ASN A 61 -2.82 7.40 -21.24
CA ASN A 61 -2.98 8.14 -19.97
C ASN A 61 -2.15 7.63 -18.77
N GLU A 62 -1.06 6.89 -19.02
CA GLU A 62 -0.09 6.51 -17.98
C GLU A 62 1.34 6.71 -18.46
N GLY A 63 2.23 7.17 -17.57
CA GLY A 63 3.68 7.22 -17.83
C GLY A 63 4.36 5.88 -17.52
N GLY A 64 3.88 5.19 -16.51
CA GLY A 64 4.21 3.83 -16.14
C GLY A 64 3.10 3.23 -15.29
N HIS A 65 3.26 1.96 -14.93
CA HIS A 65 2.37 1.26 -14.00
C HIS A 65 3.12 0.13 -13.29
N TYR A 66 2.82 -0.08 -12.02
CA TYR A 66 3.28 -1.22 -11.24
C TYR A 66 2.17 -2.26 -11.01
N ASP A 67 2.42 -3.50 -11.45
CA ASP A 67 1.60 -4.67 -11.17
C ASP A 67 2.13 -5.42 -9.93
N ASP A 68 1.36 -5.38 -8.85
CA ASP A 68 1.69 -5.98 -7.56
C ASP A 68 1.66 -7.51 -7.55
N LYS A 69 0.87 -8.14 -8.43
CA LYS A 69 0.77 -9.60 -8.53
C LYS A 69 2.01 -10.20 -9.15
N THR A 70 2.51 -9.56 -10.20
CA THR A 70 3.65 -10.06 -10.96
C THR A 70 4.96 -9.41 -10.49
N GLY A 71 4.89 -8.29 -9.77
CA GLY A 71 6.03 -7.47 -9.42
C GLY A 71 6.64 -6.79 -10.65
N THR A 72 5.80 -6.39 -11.59
CA THR A 72 6.24 -5.85 -12.89
C THR A 72 6.08 -4.34 -12.92
N VAL A 73 7.13 -3.63 -13.33
CA VAL A 73 7.04 -2.20 -13.69
C VAL A 73 6.96 -2.09 -15.21
N SER A 74 5.85 -1.55 -15.70
CA SER A 74 5.59 -1.31 -17.11
C SER A 74 5.84 0.16 -17.42
N ILE A 75 6.63 0.45 -18.46
CA ILE A 75 7.02 1.81 -18.82
C ILE A 75 6.36 2.18 -20.15
N ASN A 76 5.65 3.29 -20.19
CA ASN A 76 4.97 3.70 -21.40
C ASN A 76 5.96 4.08 -22.50
N THR A 77 5.72 3.64 -23.74
CA THR A 77 6.61 3.96 -24.86
C THR A 77 6.70 5.46 -25.16
N SER A 78 5.69 6.24 -24.79
CA SER A 78 5.70 7.71 -24.92
C SER A 78 6.79 8.38 -24.07
N ILE A 79 7.24 7.76 -22.97
CA ILE A 79 8.35 8.27 -22.14
C ILE A 79 9.67 8.30 -22.93
N PHE A 80 9.80 7.47 -23.97
CA PHE A 80 10.99 7.46 -24.83
C PHE A 80 10.93 8.48 -25.98
N ALA A 81 9.81 9.17 -26.17
CA ALA A 81 9.59 10.09 -27.28
C ALA A 81 10.37 11.43 -27.23
N PRO A 82 10.70 12.02 -26.06
CA PRO A 82 11.43 13.29 -26.03
C PRO A 82 12.75 13.23 -26.78
N SER A 83 12.98 14.20 -27.67
CA SER A 83 14.18 14.25 -28.52
C SER A 83 15.44 14.66 -27.74
N MET A 84 15.28 15.54 -26.75
CA MET A 84 16.36 15.92 -25.85
C MET A 84 16.68 14.77 -24.90
N ARG A 85 17.93 14.29 -24.94
CA ARG A 85 18.37 13.12 -24.16
C ARG A 85 18.28 13.38 -22.65
N SER A 86 18.65 14.56 -22.17
CA SER A 86 18.55 14.91 -20.74
C SER A 86 17.14 14.71 -20.22
N ASP A 87 16.17 15.31 -20.91
CA ASP A 87 14.77 15.34 -20.50
C ASP A 87 14.17 13.94 -20.55
N ARG A 88 14.52 13.16 -21.59
CA ARG A 88 14.12 11.75 -21.68
C ARG A 88 14.63 10.91 -20.51
N LEU A 89 15.90 11.08 -20.13
CA LEU A 89 16.48 10.33 -19.02
C LEU A 89 15.89 10.75 -17.66
N ASP A 90 15.50 12.02 -17.52
CA ASP A 90 14.83 12.52 -16.31
C ASP A 90 13.40 12.00 -16.20
N MET A 91 12.65 11.97 -17.30
CA MET A 91 11.35 11.32 -17.35
C MET A 91 11.46 9.83 -17.02
N LEU A 92 12.44 9.11 -17.60
CA LEU A 92 12.67 7.70 -17.30
C LEU A 92 12.99 7.47 -15.81
N ALA A 93 13.84 8.31 -15.22
CA ALA A 93 14.20 8.18 -13.82
C ALA A 93 13.06 8.54 -12.87
N GLY A 94 12.28 9.59 -13.18
CA GLY A 94 11.08 9.94 -12.44
C GLY A 94 10.04 8.82 -12.49
N THR A 95 9.71 8.34 -13.70
CA THR A 95 8.75 7.22 -13.87
C THR A 95 9.24 5.95 -13.18
N LEU A 96 10.48 5.52 -13.39
CA LEU A 96 11.02 4.35 -12.69
C LEU A 96 11.01 4.54 -11.17
N GLY A 97 11.33 5.75 -10.69
CA GLY A 97 11.27 6.08 -9.27
C GLY A 97 9.87 5.96 -8.71
N HIS A 98 8.87 6.52 -9.41
CA HIS A 98 7.46 6.43 -9.04
C HIS A 98 6.99 4.97 -8.92
N GLU A 99 7.15 4.19 -9.98
CA GLU A 99 6.69 2.79 -9.99
C GLU A 99 7.47 1.90 -9.01
N THR A 100 8.76 2.18 -8.80
CA THR A 100 9.55 1.49 -7.76
C THR A 100 9.08 1.86 -6.36
N GLY A 101 8.62 3.10 -6.15
CA GLY A 101 7.99 3.52 -4.90
C GLY A 101 6.73 2.70 -4.58
N HIS A 102 5.90 2.40 -5.59
CA HIS A 102 4.80 1.45 -5.42
C HIS A 102 5.29 0.04 -5.10
N ALA A 103 6.34 -0.45 -5.77
CA ALA A 103 6.93 -1.75 -5.43
C ALA A 103 7.45 -1.81 -3.97
N LEU A 104 7.98 -0.70 -3.44
CA LEU A 104 8.37 -0.58 -2.03
C LEU A 104 7.18 -0.53 -1.07
N MET A 105 5.99 -0.15 -1.54
CA MET A 105 4.76 -0.10 -0.74
C MET A 105 3.83 -1.29 -0.96
N ALA A 106 4.11 -2.16 -1.93
CA ALA A 106 3.19 -3.21 -2.38
C ALA A 106 2.59 -4.08 -1.23
N PRO A 107 3.36 -4.57 -0.24
CA PRO A 107 2.77 -5.32 0.87
C PRO A 107 1.88 -4.46 1.76
N SER A 108 2.28 -3.22 2.08
CA SER A 108 1.45 -2.31 2.89
C SER A 108 0.16 -1.93 2.16
N ALA A 109 0.22 -1.77 0.84
CA ALA A 109 -0.97 -1.56 0.01
C ALA A 109 -1.89 -2.80 0.07
N GLN A 110 -1.32 -3.99 -0.02
CA GLN A 110 -2.05 -5.26 0.12
C GLN A 110 -2.69 -5.43 1.51
N VAL A 111 -2.03 -5.02 2.60
CA VAL A 111 -2.62 -5.01 3.96
C VAL A 111 -3.86 -4.15 3.98
N SER A 112 -3.71 -2.90 3.53
CA SER A 112 -4.75 -1.88 3.64
C SER A 112 -5.98 -2.31 2.87
N LEU A 113 -5.75 -2.92 1.71
CA LEU A 113 -6.79 -3.50 0.87
C LEU A 113 -7.48 -4.70 1.51
N ASN A 114 -6.73 -5.69 2.01
CA ASN A 114 -7.30 -6.87 2.66
C ASN A 114 -8.10 -6.47 3.90
N THR A 115 -7.58 -5.53 4.68
CA THR A 115 -8.23 -4.97 5.86
C THR A 115 -9.54 -4.30 5.50
N PHE A 116 -9.55 -3.48 4.44
CA PHE A 116 -10.75 -2.83 3.95
C PHE A 116 -11.82 -3.85 3.54
N VAL A 117 -11.47 -4.82 2.67
CA VAL A 117 -12.40 -5.84 2.20
C VAL A 117 -12.96 -6.65 3.37
N PHE A 118 -12.11 -7.04 4.32
CA PHE A 118 -12.55 -7.76 5.52
C PHE A 118 -13.53 -6.95 6.37
N LYS A 119 -13.18 -5.70 6.72
CA LYS A 119 -14.05 -4.85 7.54
C LYS A 119 -15.38 -4.59 6.85
N LEU A 120 -15.37 -4.42 5.52
CA LEU A 120 -16.59 -4.25 4.73
C LEU A 120 -17.45 -5.51 4.73
N ASP A 121 -16.84 -6.68 4.58
CA ASP A 121 -17.53 -7.97 4.63
C ASP A 121 -18.17 -8.26 6.00
N ALA A 122 -17.49 -7.87 7.07
CA ALA A 122 -17.98 -7.94 8.45
C ALA A 122 -19.14 -6.96 8.68
N ALA A 123 -19.00 -5.69 8.28
CA ALA A 123 -20.06 -4.71 8.38
C ALA A 123 -21.33 -5.15 7.62
N LEU A 124 -21.16 -5.79 6.45
CA LEU A 124 -22.27 -6.38 5.70
C LEU A 124 -22.94 -7.55 6.45
N LYS A 125 -22.18 -8.41 7.13
CA LYS A 125 -22.74 -9.51 7.95
C LYS A 125 -23.56 -8.96 9.11
N ASP A 126 -23.01 -7.99 9.82
CA ASP A 126 -23.69 -7.36 10.95
C ASP A 126 -24.97 -6.66 10.49
N GLY A 127 -24.90 -5.89 9.41
CA GLY A 127 -26.07 -5.24 8.82
C GLY A 127 -27.17 -6.23 8.45
N ILE A 128 -26.83 -7.38 7.85
CA ILE A 128 -27.80 -8.44 7.55
C ILE A 128 -28.38 -9.04 8.85
N GLN A 129 -27.52 -9.35 9.82
CA GLN A 129 -27.92 -9.96 11.09
C GLN A 129 -28.89 -9.07 11.88
N TYR A 130 -28.65 -7.75 11.87
CA TYR A 130 -29.46 -6.79 12.61
C TYR A 130 -30.56 -6.13 11.77
N GLY A 131 -30.70 -6.50 10.49
CA GLY A 131 -31.77 -6.02 9.61
C GLY A 131 -31.62 -4.55 9.21
N GLU A 132 -30.38 -4.07 9.08
CA GLU A 132 -30.10 -2.73 8.58
C GLU A 132 -30.51 -2.59 7.11
N SER A 133 -31.13 -1.46 6.75
CA SER A 133 -31.46 -1.17 5.36
C SER A 133 -30.28 -0.65 4.55
N VAL A 134 -29.33 0.02 5.21
CA VAL A 134 -28.12 0.61 4.62
C VAL A 134 -26.95 0.36 5.56
N VAL A 135 -25.90 -0.28 5.05
CA VAL A 135 -24.61 -0.44 5.74
C VAL A 135 -23.66 0.67 5.28
N ASP A 136 -23.20 1.52 6.21
CA ASP A 136 -22.30 2.63 5.90
C ASP A 136 -20.86 2.14 5.69
N ALA A 137 -20.36 2.25 4.45
CA ALA A 137 -19.00 1.89 4.07
C ALA A 137 -18.06 3.10 4.01
N THR A 138 -18.52 4.30 4.37
CA THR A 138 -17.77 5.56 4.23
C THR A 138 -16.46 5.52 5.00
N VAL A 139 -16.51 5.24 6.31
CA VAL A 139 -15.31 5.28 7.17
C VAL A 139 -14.26 4.27 6.69
N LEU A 140 -14.69 3.05 6.37
CA LEU A 140 -13.82 2.00 5.85
C LEU A 140 -13.16 2.41 4.53
N SER A 141 -13.94 3.02 3.63
CA SER A 141 -13.45 3.52 2.35
C SER A 141 -12.46 4.67 2.52
N LYS A 142 -12.68 5.57 3.49
CA LYS A 142 -11.75 6.67 3.81
C LYS A 142 -10.42 6.17 4.33
N GLU A 143 -10.42 5.15 5.19
CA GLU A 143 -9.17 4.52 5.67
C GLU A 143 -8.35 3.96 4.50
N TYR A 144 -9.01 3.24 3.58
CA TYR A 144 -8.36 2.71 2.38
C TYR A 144 -7.82 3.82 1.47
N VAL A 145 -8.64 4.84 1.15
CA VAL A 145 -8.23 5.96 0.30
C VAL A 145 -7.09 6.77 0.94
N ALA A 146 -7.07 6.92 2.27
CA ALA A 146 -5.98 7.57 2.97
C ALA A 146 -4.65 6.80 2.86
N SER A 147 -4.70 5.46 2.95
CA SER A 147 -3.51 4.63 2.71
C SER A 147 -3.01 4.76 1.27
N ALA A 148 -3.92 4.73 0.30
CA ALA A 148 -3.59 4.97 -1.10
C ALA A 148 -2.94 6.35 -1.33
N ARG A 149 -3.47 7.39 -0.68
CA ARG A 149 -2.89 8.74 -0.71
C ARG A 149 -1.44 8.76 -0.22
N GLN A 150 -1.12 8.03 0.84
CA GLN A 150 0.26 7.90 1.33
C GLN A 150 1.15 7.13 0.35
N ASN A 151 0.64 6.06 -0.27
CA ASN A 151 1.36 5.27 -1.26
C ASN A 151 1.76 6.12 -2.48
N GLU A 152 0.79 6.83 -3.09
CA GLU A 152 1.03 7.74 -4.22
C GLU A 152 2.02 8.86 -3.87
N ALA A 153 1.87 9.44 -2.68
CA ALA A 153 2.77 10.50 -2.24
C ALA A 153 4.21 10.02 -2.02
N LEU A 154 4.39 8.82 -1.48
CA LEU A 154 5.72 8.24 -1.34
C LEU A 154 6.32 7.89 -2.71
N ALA A 155 5.53 7.30 -3.61
CA ALA A 155 5.96 7.01 -4.98
C ALA A 155 6.45 8.28 -5.68
N GLU A 156 5.69 9.37 -5.57
CA GLU A 156 6.07 10.64 -6.17
C GLU A 156 7.29 11.29 -5.48
N LEU A 157 7.43 11.15 -4.17
CA LEU A 157 8.64 11.57 -3.46
C LEU A 157 9.87 10.82 -3.99
N VAL A 158 9.76 9.51 -4.20
CA VAL A 158 10.83 8.67 -4.78
C VAL A 158 11.16 9.10 -6.21
N SER A 159 10.16 9.44 -7.02
CA SER A 159 10.32 10.03 -8.36
C SER A 159 11.14 11.32 -8.32
N MET A 160 10.75 12.28 -7.47
CA MET A 160 11.47 13.56 -7.33
C MET A 160 12.91 13.36 -6.85
N ASN A 161 13.13 12.49 -5.87
CA ASN A 161 14.47 12.17 -5.35
C ASN A 161 15.35 11.47 -6.41
N ALA A 162 14.76 10.63 -7.27
CA ALA A 162 15.48 9.99 -8.38
C ALA A 162 16.00 11.04 -9.37
N VAL A 163 15.22 12.07 -9.69
CA VAL A 163 15.65 13.18 -10.55
C VAL A 163 16.68 14.08 -9.86
N ALA A 164 16.50 14.40 -8.57
CA ALA A 164 17.47 15.17 -7.79
C ALA A 164 18.86 14.50 -7.76
N SER A 165 18.90 13.18 -7.51
CA SER A 165 20.12 12.39 -7.53
C SER A 165 20.83 12.41 -8.88
N ARG A 166 20.07 12.53 -9.99
CA ARG A 166 20.65 12.74 -11.33
C ARG A 166 21.25 14.11 -11.51
N VAL A 167 20.58 15.15 -11.01
CA VAL A 167 21.09 16.52 -11.09
C VAL A 167 22.46 16.59 -10.45
N GLU A 168 22.57 16.10 -9.22
CA GLU A 168 23.83 16.05 -8.49
C GLU A 168 24.89 15.23 -9.23
N THR A 169 24.57 14.00 -9.65
CA THR A 169 25.53 13.11 -10.32
C THR A 169 26.04 13.67 -11.65
N THR A 170 25.18 14.33 -12.43
CA THR A 170 25.52 14.81 -13.78
C THR A 170 26.19 16.18 -13.79
N THR A 171 26.03 16.97 -12.72
CA THR A 171 26.62 18.31 -12.62
C THR A 171 27.77 18.38 -11.61
N GLY A 172 27.89 17.37 -10.73
CA GLY A 172 28.92 17.27 -9.69
C GLY A 172 28.47 17.79 -8.32
N GLU A 173 27.40 18.58 -8.25
CA GLU A 173 26.81 19.10 -7.02
C GLU A 173 25.31 19.33 -7.22
N PHE A 174 24.52 19.37 -6.14
CA PHE A 174 23.10 19.69 -6.28
C PHE A 174 22.89 21.18 -6.63
N ASN A 175 22.13 21.45 -7.70
CA ASN A 175 21.69 22.80 -8.08
C ASN A 175 20.17 22.87 -8.13
N GLN A 176 19.57 23.66 -7.24
CA GLN A 176 18.11 23.74 -7.13
C GLN A 176 17.43 24.30 -8.40
N ALA A 177 18.03 25.27 -9.09
CA ALA A 177 17.42 25.82 -10.30
C ALA A 177 17.39 24.79 -11.44
N GLU A 178 18.48 24.02 -11.58
CA GLU A 178 18.56 22.94 -12.57
C GLU A 178 17.64 21.77 -12.21
N PHE A 179 17.53 21.44 -10.92
CA PHE A 179 16.57 20.45 -10.44
C PHE A 179 15.13 20.84 -10.76
N LEU A 180 14.72 22.06 -10.41
CA LEU A 180 13.36 22.53 -10.66
C LEU A 180 13.01 22.50 -12.15
N ARG A 181 13.95 22.90 -13.02
CA ARG A 181 13.79 22.82 -14.47
C ARG A 181 13.61 21.38 -14.98
N ARG A 182 14.35 20.43 -14.40
CA ARG A 182 14.36 19.02 -14.85
C ARG A 182 13.21 18.18 -14.29
N VAL A 183 12.75 18.50 -13.08
CA VAL A 183 11.67 17.75 -12.41
C VAL A 183 10.28 18.29 -12.74
N GLU A 184 10.13 19.58 -13.08
CA GLU A 184 8.83 20.18 -13.41
C GLU A 184 8.04 19.42 -14.51
N PRO A 185 8.66 18.87 -15.57
CA PRO A 185 7.94 18.05 -16.55
C PRO A 185 7.46 16.69 -16.02
N THR A 186 7.97 16.23 -14.88
CA THR A 186 7.71 14.88 -14.34
C THR A 186 6.74 14.88 -13.17
N THR A 187 6.42 16.03 -12.58
CA THR A 187 5.59 16.11 -11.37
C THR A 187 4.68 17.34 -11.35
N ALA A 188 3.49 17.21 -10.76
CA ALA A 188 2.61 18.33 -10.45
C ALA A 188 3.07 19.14 -9.22
N CYS A 189 4.04 18.63 -8.46
CA CYS A 189 4.56 19.25 -7.23
C CYS A 189 5.58 20.36 -7.46
N VAL A 190 5.90 20.65 -8.73
CA VAL A 190 6.68 21.82 -9.15
C VAL A 190 5.88 22.59 -10.18
N ARG A 191 5.77 23.90 -9.99
CA ARG A 191 5.00 24.78 -10.87
C ARG A 191 5.63 26.16 -10.99
N GLY A 192 5.85 26.60 -12.23
CA GLY A 192 6.52 27.86 -12.53
C GLY A 192 7.94 27.90 -11.97
N GLY A 193 8.65 26.77 -12.03
CA GLY A 193 9.99 26.63 -11.47
C GLY A 193 10.06 26.83 -9.94
N LYS A 194 9.01 26.44 -9.20
CA LYS A 194 8.96 26.50 -7.73
C LYS A 194 8.33 25.23 -7.16
N LEU A 195 8.84 24.79 -6.01
CA LEU A 195 8.23 23.72 -5.22
C LEU A 195 6.88 24.20 -4.67
N GLU A 196 5.91 23.28 -4.64
CA GLU A 196 4.68 23.51 -3.89
C GLU A 196 4.93 23.62 -2.37
N PRO A 197 4.05 24.32 -1.61
CA PRO A 197 4.26 24.58 -0.19
C PRO A 197 4.46 23.32 0.65
N GLY A 198 5.39 23.39 1.60
CA GLY A 198 5.70 22.31 2.55
C GLY A 198 6.74 21.30 2.05
N ILE A 199 7.08 21.32 0.76
CA ILE A 199 8.18 20.51 0.23
C ILE A 199 9.52 21.13 0.63
N HIS A 200 10.35 20.35 1.32
CA HIS A 200 11.66 20.74 1.78
C HIS A 200 12.72 19.77 1.25
N LEU A 201 13.77 20.32 0.65
CA LEU A 201 14.92 19.57 0.14
C LEU A 201 16.10 19.74 1.09
N ASP A 202 16.90 18.69 1.26
CA ASP A 202 18.21 18.77 1.91
C ASP A 202 19.30 19.32 0.98
N GLU A 203 20.55 19.33 1.42
CA GLU A 203 21.69 19.85 0.66
C GLU A 203 21.98 19.08 -0.65
N HIS A 204 21.50 17.83 -0.74
CA HIS A 204 21.58 16.98 -1.93
C HIS A 204 20.32 17.04 -2.80
N GLY A 205 19.36 17.90 -2.44
CA GLY A 205 18.10 18.02 -3.14
C GLY A 205 17.09 16.92 -2.81
N LEU A 206 17.35 16.11 -1.78
CA LEU A 206 16.50 14.98 -1.42
C LEU A 206 15.48 15.39 -0.35
N GLN A 207 14.27 14.88 -0.51
CA GLN A 207 13.26 14.91 0.53
C GLN A 207 13.50 13.75 1.52
N ARG A 208 13.51 14.06 2.82
CA ARG A 208 13.73 13.09 3.89
C ARG A 208 12.42 12.80 4.62
N THR A 209 12.10 11.52 4.76
CA THR A 209 10.90 11.06 5.47
C THR A 209 11.12 10.94 6.98
N GLY A 210 12.37 11.07 7.46
CA GLY A 210 12.68 10.92 8.88
C GLY A 210 12.32 9.54 9.43
N ASN A 211 12.46 8.49 8.61
CA ASN A 211 12.11 7.09 8.93
C ASN A 211 10.60 6.85 9.16
N SER A 212 9.72 7.66 8.55
CA SER A 212 8.29 7.40 8.62
C SER A 212 7.58 7.72 7.31
N ILE A 213 6.73 6.81 6.84
CA ILE A 213 5.80 7.10 5.74
C ILE A 213 4.72 8.11 6.16
N SER A 214 4.46 8.24 7.46
CA SER A 214 3.63 9.30 8.03
C SER A 214 4.52 10.48 8.43
N SER A 215 5.13 11.13 7.43
CA SER A 215 6.05 12.24 7.62
C SER A 215 5.58 13.52 6.94
N PRO A 216 6.06 14.70 7.40
CA PRO A 216 5.75 15.97 6.75
C PRO A 216 6.14 16.02 5.26
N ALA A 217 7.20 15.31 4.86
CA ALA A 217 7.63 15.25 3.47
C ALA A 217 6.61 14.50 2.59
N VAL A 218 6.16 13.31 3.03
CA VAL A 218 5.12 12.55 2.33
C VAL A 218 3.80 13.34 2.31
N GLU A 219 3.44 13.99 3.41
CA GLU A 219 2.22 14.80 3.47
C GLU A 219 2.25 15.98 2.49
N ALA A 220 3.37 16.69 2.39
CA ALA A 220 3.51 17.80 1.45
C ALA A 220 3.36 17.34 -0.02
N VAL A 221 3.95 16.20 -0.36
CA VAL A 221 3.80 15.61 -1.70
C VAL A 221 2.37 15.14 -1.95
N ALA A 222 1.69 14.56 -0.95
CA ALA A 222 0.31 14.13 -1.06
C ALA A 222 -0.63 15.30 -1.43
N VAL A 223 -0.40 16.48 -0.86
CA VAL A 223 -1.21 17.68 -1.15
C VAL A 223 -1.09 18.13 -2.61
N CYS A 224 0.11 18.11 -3.21
CA CYS A 224 0.28 18.56 -4.59
C CYS A 224 0.01 17.46 -5.63
N HIS A 225 0.31 16.21 -5.32
CA HIS A 225 0.19 15.10 -6.25
C HIS A 225 -1.20 14.44 -6.20
N PHE A 226 -1.67 14.07 -5.02
CA PHE A 226 -2.92 13.33 -4.85
C PHE A 226 -4.13 14.28 -4.77
N ASP A 227 -4.12 15.23 -3.83
CA ASP A 227 -5.29 16.04 -3.48
C ASP A 227 -5.68 17.06 -4.55
N ARG A 228 -4.71 17.55 -5.31
CA ARG A 228 -4.90 18.54 -6.39
C ARG A 228 -4.97 17.94 -7.80
N SER A 229 -5.05 16.61 -7.90
CA SER A 229 -5.27 15.94 -9.19
C SER A 229 -6.70 16.20 -9.65
N ASP A 230 -6.89 17.09 -10.64
CA ASP A 230 -8.25 17.50 -11.02
C ASP A 230 -8.89 16.56 -12.06
N SER A 231 -8.13 15.92 -12.96
CA SER A 231 -8.59 14.87 -13.91
C SER A 231 -7.44 14.35 -14.80
N SER A 232 -6.83 13.23 -14.42
CA SER A 232 -5.82 12.54 -15.25
C SER A 232 -5.87 11.02 -15.14
N MET A 233 -6.74 10.50 -14.26
CA MET A 233 -6.79 9.09 -13.91
C MET A 233 -7.96 8.41 -14.61
N GLY A 234 -7.86 7.09 -14.77
CA GLY A 234 -8.90 6.28 -15.38
C GLY A 234 -8.79 6.18 -16.90
N THR A 235 -9.52 5.23 -17.49
CA THR A 235 -9.53 4.97 -18.95
C THR A 235 -9.88 6.19 -19.81
N GLN A 236 -10.67 7.11 -19.26
CA GLN A 236 -11.09 8.33 -19.95
C GLN A 236 -10.31 9.57 -19.51
N GLY A 237 -9.39 9.45 -18.53
CA GLY A 237 -8.69 10.59 -17.93
C GLY A 237 -9.62 11.56 -17.19
N THR A 238 -10.83 11.15 -16.86
CA THR A 238 -11.88 11.99 -16.24
C THR A 238 -11.99 11.80 -14.74
N SER A 239 -11.15 10.95 -14.14
CA SER A 239 -11.11 10.73 -12.70
C SER A 239 -9.93 11.42 -12.05
N ASN A 240 -10.05 11.65 -10.75
CA ASN A 240 -8.95 12.06 -9.86
C ASN A 240 -8.46 10.84 -9.07
N TYR A 241 -7.36 10.98 -8.32
CA TYR A 241 -6.85 9.89 -7.50
C TYR A 241 -7.89 9.38 -6.47
N ALA A 242 -8.60 10.30 -5.80
CA ALA A 242 -9.63 9.92 -4.83
C ALA A 242 -10.75 9.08 -5.47
N GLY A 243 -11.24 9.46 -6.64
CA GLY A 243 -12.24 8.72 -7.40
C GLY A 243 -11.70 7.40 -7.95
N TYR A 244 -10.44 7.37 -8.39
CA TYR A 244 -9.77 6.15 -8.79
C TYR A 244 -9.77 5.11 -7.67
N TYR A 245 -9.28 5.48 -6.48
CA TYR A 245 -9.25 4.57 -5.33
C TYR A 245 -10.65 4.30 -4.74
N ALA A 246 -11.54 5.28 -4.66
CA ALA A 246 -12.91 5.06 -4.18
C ALA A 246 -13.72 4.13 -5.09
N SER A 247 -13.45 4.12 -6.39
CA SER A 247 -14.11 3.17 -7.31
C SER A 247 -13.74 1.72 -7.01
N TYR A 248 -12.57 1.45 -6.43
CA TYR A 248 -12.26 0.12 -5.92
C TYR A 248 -13.18 -0.25 -4.75
N ALA A 249 -13.33 0.64 -3.76
CA ALA A 249 -14.20 0.40 -2.62
C ALA A 249 -15.63 0.05 -3.03
N VAL A 250 -16.19 0.82 -3.99
CA VAL A 250 -17.51 0.55 -4.56
C VAL A 250 -17.57 -0.79 -5.31
N SER A 251 -16.53 -1.12 -6.09
CA SER A 251 -16.45 -2.40 -6.82
C SER A 251 -16.41 -3.61 -5.88
N ALA A 252 -15.58 -3.55 -4.83
CA ALA A 252 -15.48 -4.59 -3.82
C ALA A 252 -16.82 -4.82 -3.11
N GLY A 253 -17.50 -3.74 -2.72
CA GLY A 253 -18.84 -3.80 -2.14
C GLY A 253 -19.87 -4.47 -3.07
N ALA A 254 -19.80 -4.17 -4.37
CA ALA A 254 -20.68 -4.79 -5.38
C ALA A 254 -20.45 -6.30 -5.48
N VAL A 255 -19.19 -6.75 -5.46
CA VAL A 255 -18.84 -8.17 -5.50
C VAL A 255 -19.32 -8.90 -4.25
N LEU A 256 -19.04 -8.36 -3.05
CA LEU A 256 -19.46 -8.97 -1.78
C LEU A 256 -20.98 -9.10 -1.69
N LEU A 257 -21.74 -8.08 -2.08
CA LEU A 257 -23.20 -8.16 -2.10
C LEU A 257 -23.70 -9.21 -3.10
N LYS A 258 -23.09 -9.30 -4.28
CA LYS A 258 -23.47 -10.30 -5.30
C LYS A 258 -23.23 -11.73 -4.82
N GLU A 259 -22.09 -12.01 -4.17
CA GLU A 259 -21.79 -13.32 -3.59
C GLU A 259 -22.80 -13.70 -2.50
N ARG A 260 -23.18 -12.73 -1.66
CA ARG A 260 -24.20 -12.93 -0.63
C ARG A 260 -25.58 -13.18 -1.21
N ALA A 261 -25.97 -12.46 -2.25
CA ALA A 261 -27.25 -12.67 -2.93
C ALA A 261 -27.40 -14.10 -3.46
N GLY A 262 -26.29 -14.75 -3.83
CA GLY A 262 -26.28 -16.16 -4.25
C GLY A 262 -26.40 -17.17 -3.10
N SER A 263 -26.25 -16.75 -1.84
CA SER A 263 -26.17 -17.63 -0.66
C SER A 263 -27.27 -17.45 0.37
N THR A 264 -28.16 -16.46 0.20
CA THR A 264 -29.29 -16.22 1.11
C THR A 264 -30.57 -15.81 0.38
N THR A 265 -31.72 -16.09 0.98
CA THR A 265 -33.03 -15.56 0.57
C THR A 265 -33.46 -14.33 1.37
N GLN A 266 -32.66 -13.92 2.37
CA GLN A 266 -32.89 -12.71 3.15
C GLN A 266 -32.72 -11.46 2.28
N ALA A 267 -33.47 -10.41 2.60
CA ALA A 267 -33.24 -9.10 2.01
C ALA A 267 -31.85 -8.59 2.41
N LEU A 268 -31.06 -8.17 1.42
CA LEU A 268 -29.72 -7.63 1.66
C LEU A 268 -29.79 -6.11 1.87
N PRO A 269 -28.92 -5.55 2.75
CA PRO A 269 -28.77 -4.11 2.88
C PRO A 269 -28.23 -3.50 1.59
N ARG A 270 -28.52 -2.21 1.39
CA ARG A 270 -27.78 -1.38 0.44
C ARG A 270 -26.45 -0.99 1.07
N LEU A 271 -25.42 -0.72 0.26
CA LEU A 271 -24.22 -0.05 0.75
C LEU A 271 -24.42 1.46 0.70
N GLY A 272 -23.96 2.16 1.74
CA GLY A 272 -23.92 3.60 1.86
C GLY A 272 -22.50 4.14 1.66
N TYR A 273 -22.33 5.16 0.83
CA TYR A 273 -21.05 5.85 0.65
C TYR A 273 -21.29 7.36 0.64
N ASN A 274 -20.60 8.11 1.51
CA ASN A 274 -20.58 9.56 1.44
C ASN A 274 -19.55 10.00 0.39
N LEU A 275 -20.01 10.22 -0.85
CA LEU A 275 -19.14 10.57 -1.96
C LEU A 275 -18.42 11.91 -1.76
N ALA A 276 -19.07 12.87 -1.10
CA ALA A 276 -18.47 14.16 -0.76
C ALA A 276 -17.30 14.00 0.22
N GLU A 277 -17.43 13.16 1.25
CA GLU A 277 -16.34 12.85 2.18
C GLU A 277 -15.22 12.01 1.57
N LEU A 278 -15.52 11.28 0.48
CA LEU A 278 -14.54 10.56 -0.32
C LEU A 278 -13.94 11.42 -1.45
N SER A 279 -14.26 12.72 -1.49
CA SER A 279 -13.76 13.68 -2.51
C SER A 279 -13.98 13.21 -3.96
N THR A 280 -15.10 12.56 -4.22
CA THR A 280 -15.46 11.97 -5.52
C THR A 280 -16.94 12.18 -5.86
N ASP A 281 -17.35 11.72 -7.03
CA ASP A 281 -18.73 11.69 -7.51
C ASP A 281 -18.94 10.49 -8.45
N THR A 282 -20.17 10.22 -8.86
CA THR A 282 -20.49 9.08 -9.72
C THR A 282 -19.75 9.11 -11.05
N ALA A 283 -19.57 10.28 -11.67
CA ALA A 283 -18.89 10.40 -12.96
C ALA A 283 -17.40 10.05 -12.83
N LYS A 284 -16.75 10.49 -11.75
CA LYS A 284 -15.36 10.14 -11.43
C LYS A 284 -15.19 8.65 -11.12
N LEU A 285 -16.15 8.04 -10.42
CA LEU A 285 -16.13 6.59 -10.18
C LEU A 285 -16.25 5.78 -11.48
N GLU A 286 -17.17 6.18 -12.37
CA GLU A 286 -17.35 5.54 -13.68
C GLU A 286 -16.13 5.74 -14.58
N GLY A 287 -15.60 6.97 -14.66
CA GLY A 287 -14.42 7.33 -15.43
C GLY A 287 -13.14 6.62 -14.97
N ALA A 288 -13.05 6.32 -13.67
CA ALA A 288 -11.96 5.52 -13.10
C ALA A 288 -11.94 4.07 -13.62
N GLY A 289 -13.08 3.52 -14.04
CA GLY A 289 -13.21 2.14 -14.52
C GLY A 289 -13.54 1.11 -13.43
N LEU A 290 -14.77 1.15 -12.92
CA LEU A 290 -15.31 0.15 -11.96
C LEU A 290 -15.20 -1.29 -12.48
N ASN A 291 -15.03 -2.25 -11.57
CA ASN A 291 -15.13 -3.68 -11.88
C ASN A 291 -16.45 -4.25 -11.35
N LEU A 292 -17.46 -4.32 -12.23
CA LEU A 292 -18.81 -4.81 -11.94
C LEU A 292 -19.12 -6.13 -12.67
N GLY A 293 -18.08 -6.83 -13.15
CA GLY A 293 -18.21 -8.07 -13.90
C GLY A 293 -18.52 -7.90 -15.39
N GLY A 294 -18.23 -6.73 -15.97
CA GLY A 294 -18.23 -6.50 -17.41
C GLY A 294 -18.81 -5.14 -17.82
N GLN A 295 -18.48 -4.72 -19.04
CA GLN A 295 -18.97 -3.44 -19.60
C GLN A 295 -20.51 -3.38 -19.60
N GLY A 296 -21.04 -2.23 -19.21
CA GLY A 296 -22.48 -1.97 -19.12
C GLY A 296 -23.16 -2.54 -17.87
N LYS A 297 -22.45 -3.31 -17.04
CA LYS A 297 -22.95 -3.68 -15.71
C LYS A 297 -23.07 -2.45 -14.82
N ALA A 298 -24.09 -2.47 -13.97
CA ALA A 298 -24.44 -1.37 -13.10
C ALA A 298 -24.52 -1.84 -11.66
N PHE A 299 -24.23 -0.95 -10.72
CA PHE A 299 -24.34 -1.20 -9.30
C PHE A 299 -24.99 0.00 -8.62
N GLY A 300 -26.06 -0.28 -7.88
CA GLY A 300 -26.81 0.72 -7.13
C GLY A 300 -26.37 0.74 -5.67
N PHE A 301 -26.12 1.93 -5.13
CA PHE A 301 -25.82 2.16 -3.72
C PHE A 301 -26.54 3.43 -3.22
N VAL A 302 -26.35 3.79 -1.95
CA VAL A 302 -26.90 5.00 -1.34
C VAL A 302 -25.77 6.01 -1.16
N ASP A 303 -25.88 7.16 -1.80
CA ASP A 303 -25.04 8.31 -1.48
C ASP A 303 -25.55 8.96 -0.19
N THR A 304 -24.70 9.00 0.84
CA THR A 304 -25.02 9.55 2.17
C THR A 304 -24.52 11.00 2.34
N SER A 305 -24.02 11.61 1.27
CA SER A 305 -23.47 12.97 1.28
C SER A 305 -24.49 14.00 1.80
N HIS A 306 -23.96 15.04 2.47
CA HIS A 306 -24.76 16.16 3.01
C HIS A 306 -25.90 15.74 3.95
N GLY A 307 -25.80 14.56 4.58
CA GLY A 307 -26.83 14.02 5.47
C GLY A 307 -28.11 13.58 4.75
N GLN A 308 -28.07 13.43 3.42
CA GLN A 308 -29.18 12.91 2.63
C GLN A 308 -28.90 11.46 2.25
N GLN A 309 -29.93 10.63 2.14
CA GLN A 309 -29.82 9.29 1.54
C GLN A 309 -30.39 9.34 0.13
N ARG A 310 -29.51 9.35 -0.88
CA ARG A 310 -29.90 9.37 -2.28
C ARG A 310 -29.51 8.06 -2.94
N GLU A 311 -30.48 7.38 -3.54
CA GLU A 311 -30.15 6.25 -4.40
C GLU A 311 -29.40 6.73 -5.65
N VAL A 312 -28.25 6.13 -5.88
CA VAL A 312 -27.41 6.39 -7.05
C VAL A 312 -27.01 5.06 -7.69
N GLU A 313 -26.68 5.13 -8.97
CA GLU A 313 -26.21 4.00 -9.75
C GLU A 313 -24.94 4.43 -10.49
N VAL A 314 -23.98 3.52 -10.57
CA VAL A 314 -22.77 3.67 -11.37
C VAL A 314 -22.64 2.52 -12.36
N ARG A 315 -22.02 2.78 -13.51
CA ARG A 315 -21.86 1.83 -14.60
C ARG A 315 -20.39 1.60 -14.95
N GLN A 316 -20.08 0.36 -15.27
CA GLN A 316 -18.78 0.01 -15.84
C GLN A 316 -18.74 0.45 -17.31
N LEU A 317 -17.99 1.52 -17.62
CA LEU A 317 -17.94 2.10 -18.96
C LEU A 317 -17.01 1.36 -19.94
N GLY A 318 -16.04 0.59 -19.43
CA GLY A 318 -15.03 -0.13 -20.20
C GLY A 318 -14.43 -1.33 -19.45
N PRO A 319 -13.36 -1.97 -19.96
CA PRO A 319 -12.65 -3.00 -19.21
C PRO A 319 -12.15 -2.41 -17.88
N ALA A 320 -12.13 -3.24 -16.83
CA ALA A 320 -11.49 -2.85 -15.58
C ALA A 320 -10.01 -2.54 -15.88
N GLN A 321 -9.53 -1.38 -15.44
CA GLN A 321 -8.15 -0.99 -15.66
C GLN A 321 -7.21 -1.82 -14.77
N HIS A 322 -5.91 -1.87 -15.11
CA HIS A 322 -4.86 -2.45 -14.27
C HIS A 322 -4.94 -1.79 -12.89
N ARG A 323 -5.61 -2.52 -12.03
CA ARG A 323 -5.69 -2.35 -10.59
C ARG A 323 -4.98 -3.59 -10.06
N PRO A 324 -4.60 -3.63 -8.79
CA PRO A 324 -4.44 -4.94 -8.16
C PRO A 324 -5.70 -5.76 -8.50
N ASP A 325 -5.54 -6.79 -9.35
CA ASP A 325 -6.66 -7.58 -9.86
C ASP A 325 -7.20 -8.38 -8.67
N ILE A 326 -8.03 -7.76 -7.85
CA ILE A 326 -8.55 -8.43 -6.68
C ILE A 326 -9.81 -9.14 -7.16
N GLU A 327 -9.62 -10.37 -7.61
CA GLU A 327 -10.48 -11.40 -7.05
C GLU A 327 -10.45 -11.16 -5.54
N PRO A 328 -11.59 -10.87 -4.88
CA PRO A 328 -11.65 -10.90 -3.42
C PRO A 328 -10.85 -12.12 -3.03
N PRO A 329 -9.90 -12.04 -2.09
CA PRO A 329 -9.13 -13.21 -1.73
C PRO A 329 -10.16 -14.29 -1.52
N SER A 330 -10.13 -15.28 -2.43
CA SER A 330 -10.74 -16.54 -2.11
C SER A 330 -10.17 -16.80 -0.73
N LEU A 331 -11.00 -17.14 0.26
CA LEU A 331 -10.54 -17.59 1.58
C LEU A 331 -9.69 -18.89 1.48
N ARG A 332 -9.11 -19.13 0.30
CA ARG A 332 -8.42 -20.26 -0.30
C ARG A 332 -7.40 -19.76 -1.34
N SER A 333 -6.51 -18.83 -0.99
CA SER A 333 -5.21 -18.77 -1.70
C SER A 333 -4.22 -19.76 -1.05
N PRO A 334 -3.38 -20.47 -1.83
CA PRO A 334 -2.62 -21.61 -1.33
C PRO A 334 -1.37 -21.20 -0.54
N SER A 335 -1.25 -21.77 0.68
CA SER A 335 -0.01 -22.04 1.42
C SER A 335 0.97 -20.89 1.69
N GLN A 336 0.51 -19.80 2.31
CA GLN A 336 1.38 -19.04 3.21
C GLN A 336 1.41 -19.78 4.56
N VAL A 337 2.60 -20.11 5.07
CA VAL A 337 2.74 -20.75 6.39
C VAL A 337 2.44 -19.69 7.45
N LEU A 338 1.36 -19.87 8.20
CA LEU A 338 0.90 -18.93 9.23
C LEU A 338 1.39 -19.35 10.63
N ALA A 339 1.28 -18.47 11.62
CA ALA A 339 1.83 -18.73 12.96
C ALA A 339 1.21 -19.94 13.70
N ASP A 340 0.05 -20.43 13.28
CA ASP A 340 -0.54 -21.69 13.77
C ASP A 340 0.14 -22.95 13.21
N ASN A 341 1.04 -22.81 12.25
CA ASN A 341 1.82 -23.89 11.66
C ASN A 341 3.21 -23.99 12.29
N ALA A 342 3.64 -25.21 12.62
CA ALA A 342 4.94 -25.48 13.25
C ALA A 342 6.17 -25.04 12.45
N ALA A 343 6.04 -24.87 11.13
CA ALA A 343 7.12 -24.36 10.28
C ALA A 343 7.27 -22.82 10.34
N HIS A 344 6.36 -22.12 11.02
CA HIS A 344 6.42 -20.67 11.15
C HIS A 344 7.45 -20.24 12.22
N PRO A 345 8.30 -19.22 11.97
CA PRO A 345 9.29 -18.76 12.95
C PRO A 345 8.69 -18.38 14.31
N ASP A 346 7.50 -17.77 14.31
CA ASP A 346 6.81 -17.32 15.52
C ASP A 346 5.79 -18.35 16.07
N HIS A 347 5.86 -19.61 15.61
CA HIS A 347 4.94 -20.65 16.08
C HIS A 347 5.00 -20.84 17.59
N SER A 348 6.18 -20.68 18.20
CA SER A 348 6.35 -20.77 19.65
C SER A 348 5.52 -19.73 20.41
N THR A 349 5.52 -18.48 19.94
CA THR A 349 4.72 -17.38 20.51
C THR A 349 3.23 -17.67 20.37
N TYR A 350 2.78 -18.05 19.16
CA TYR A 350 1.40 -18.43 18.93
C TYR A 350 0.97 -19.59 19.84
N GLN A 351 1.80 -20.63 19.94
CA GLN A 351 1.51 -21.82 20.74
C GLN A 351 1.48 -21.53 22.25
N GLN A 352 2.30 -20.59 22.74
CA GLN A 352 2.27 -20.13 24.12
C GLN A 352 0.94 -19.45 24.45
N ILE A 353 0.48 -18.55 23.58
CA ILE A 353 -0.85 -17.91 23.70
C ILE A 353 -1.94 -18.98 23.65
N HIS A 354 -1.89 -19.86 22.66
CA HIS A 354 -2.91 -20.88 22.44
C HIS A 354 -3.04 -21.84 23.62
N SER A 355 -1.91 -22.25 24.19
CA SER A 355 -1.87 -23.16 25.34
C SER A 355 -2.48 -22.53 26.58
N TRP A 356 -2.25 -21.23 26.81
CA TRP A 356 -2.87 -20.50 27.91
C TRP A 356 -4.38 -20.34 27.69
N VAL A 357 -4.79 -19.84 26.51
CA VAL A 357 -6.20 -19.60 26.16
C VAL A 357 -7.01 -20.89 26.31
N ARG A 358 -6.53 -22.00 25.73
CA ARG A 358 -7.17 -23.31 25.85
C ARG A 358 -7.18 -23.82 27.31
N GLY A 359 -6.11 -23.55 28.06
CA GLY A 359 -5.98 -23.93 29.47
C GLY A 359 -6.99 -23.25 30.39
N THR A 360 -7.58 -22.12 29.99
CA THR A 360 -8.64 -21.47 30.76
C THR A 360 -9.95 -22.25 30.76
N GLY A 361 -10.23 -23.00 29.70
CA GLY A 361 -11.50 -23.72 29.51
C GLY A 361 -12.72 -22.83 29.22
N ASN A 362 -12.52 -21.53 28.97
CA ASN A 362 -13.61 -20.58 28.71
C ASN A 362 -14.20 -20.71 27.30
N TRP A 363 -13.45 -21.30 26.36
CA TRP A 363 -13.78 -21.39 24.94
C TRP A 363 -13.62 -22.80 24.41
N ASN A 364 -14.38 -23.14 23.37
CA ASN A 364 -14.18 -24.39 22.64
C ASN A 364 -12.89 -24.35 21.79
N ASP A 365 -12.54 -25.46 21.12
CA ASP A 365 -11.28 -25.56 20.36
C ASP A 365 -11.19 -24.55 19.19
N GLU A 366 -12.30 -24.21 18.53
CA GLU A 366 -12.33 -23.22 17.45
C GLU A 366 -12.24 -21.79 17.98
N GLU A 367 -13.06 -21.48 18.99
CA GLU A 367 -13.06 -20.19 19.66
C GLU A 367 -11.69 -19.89 20.31
N SER A 368 -11.04 -20.90 20.88
CA SER A 368 -9.68 -20.77 21.43
C SER A 368 -8.67 -20.38 20.36
N ARG A 369 -8.76 -20.95 19.15
CA ARG A 369 -7.91 -20.57 18.01
C ARG A 369 -8.19 -19.14 17.58
N ASN A 370 -9.46 -18.76 17.52
CA ASN A 370 -9.90 -17.42 17.13
C ASN A 370 -9.35 -16.34 18.10
N VAL A 371 -9.52 -16.54 19.41
CA VAL A 371 -8.99 -15.67 20.46
C VAL A 371 -7.46 -15.60 20.41
N THR A 372 -6.79 -16.74 20.23
CA THR A 372 -5.33 -16.81 20.12
C THR A 372 -4.82 -16.00 18.94
N ALA A 373 -5.38 -16.20 17.76
CA ALA A 373 -4.99 -15.50 16.55
C ALA A 373 -5.21 -13.99 16.68
N ALA A 374 -6.32 -13.56 17.28
CA ALA A 374 -6.59 -12.15 17.52
C ALA A 374 -5.55 -11.51 18.46
N LEU A 375 -5.19 -12.18 19.55
CA LEU A 375 -4.19 -11.67 20.48
C LEU A 375 -2.78 -11.68 19.88
N TYR A 376 -2.44 -12.72 19.12
CA TYR A 376 -1.18 -12.78 18.38
C TYR A 376 -1.06 -11.60 17.41
N LYS A 377 -2.13 -11.28 16.68
CA LYS A 377 -2.21 -10.11 15.80
C LYS A 377 -1.99 -8.81 16.56
N GLN A 378 -2.72 -8.56 17.65
CA GLN A 378 -2.57 -7.36 18.48
C GLN A 378 -1.14 -7.21 19.02
N GLN A 379 -0.52 -8.30 19.45
CA GLN A 379 0.88 -8.29 19.88
C GLN A 379 1.84 -7.96 18.74
N THR A 380 1.55 -8.42 17.53
CA THR A 380 2.36 -8.13 16.34
C THR A 380 2.21 -6.67 15.89
N GLU A 381 1.04 -6.07 16.07
CA GLU A 381 0.76 -4.66 15.74
C GLU A 381 1.53 -3.67 16.63
N ASP A 382 1.81 -4.02 17.89
CA ASP A 382 2.48 -3.14 18.84
C ASP A 382 4.02 -3.20 18.72
N PRO A 383 4.70 -2.14 18.25
CA PRO A 383 6.16 -2.15 18.09
C PRO A 383 6.94 -2.23 19.40
N LEU A 384 6.31 -1.96 20.56
CA LEU A 384 6.92 -2.10 21.88
C LEU A 384 6.91 -3.55 22.37
N MET A 385 6.03 -4.39 21.83
CA MET A 385 5.90 -5.80 22.18
C MET A 385 6.93 -6.65 21.42
N LYS A 386 8.16 -6.74 21.95
CA LYS A 386 9.26 -7.48 21.30
C LYS A 386 9.17 -9.01 21.42
N ARG A 387 8.48 -9.50 22.46
CA ARG A 387 8.20 -10.93 22.70
C ARG A 387 7.09 -11.07 23.72
N VAL A 388 6.55 -12.28 23.88
CA VAL A 388 5.56 -12.60 24.92
C VAL A 388 6.25 -13.34 26.06
N ASP A 389 6.41 -12.69 27.21
CA ASP A 389 6.97 -13.31 28.42
C ASP A 389 5.88 -14.03 29.22
N GLN A 390 4.66 -13.48 29.24
CA GLN A 390 3.52 -14.04 29.97
C GLN A 390 2.21 -13.82 29.21
N VAL A 391 1.27 -14.76 29.36
CA VAL A 391 -0.13 -14.61 28.94
C VAL A 391 -1.00 -14.68 30.18
N THR A 392 -1.93 -13.76 30.31
CA THR A 392 -2.82 -13.63 31.46
C THR A 392 -4.18 -13.11 31.01
N GLY A 393 -5.18 -13.16 31.88
CA GLY A 393 -6.51 -12.69 31.54
C GLY A 393 -7.46 -12.74 32.71
N GLY A 394 -8.64 -12.15 32.53
CA GLY A 394 -9.65 -12.08 33.56
C GLY A 394 -10.93 -11.40 33.09
N LEU A 395 -11.99 -11.60 33.86
CA LEU A 395 -13.28 -11.00 33.61
C LEU A 395 -13.26 -9.52 34.04
N GLY A 396 -13.53 -8.62 33.10
CA GLY A 396 -13.73 -7.20 33.33
C GLY A 396 -15.02 -6.94 34.12
N LYS A 397 -15.13 -5.73 34.71
CA LYS A 397 -16.33 -5.32 35.46
C LYS A 397 -17.58 -5.16 34.58
N ASP A 398 -17.37 -5.05 33.28
CA ASP A 398 -18.32 -5.03 32.17
C ASP A 398 -18.62 -6.43 31.59
N GLY A 399 -18.02 -7.48 32.17
CA GLY A 399 -18.13 -8.85 31.70
C GLY A 399 -17.27 -9.17 30.48
N ALA A 400 -16.33 -8.30 30.07
CA ALA A 400 -15.37 -8.58 29.02
C ALA A 400 -14.39 -9.68 29.43
N GLU A 401 -14.15 -10.67 28.58
CA GLU A 401 -13.22 -11.76 28.86
C GLU A 401 -11.83 -11.37 28.33
N ASN A 402 -11.15 -10.48 29.05
CA ASN A 402 -9.91 -9.88 28.56
C ASN A 402 -8.77 -10.90 28.59
N VAL A 403 -8.07 -11.04 27.47
CA VAL A 403 -6.83 -11.81 27.36
C VAL A 403 -5.69 -10.86 27.02
N PHE A 404 -4.58 -10.96 27.75
CA PHE A 404 -3.41 -10.11 27.66
C PHE A 404 -2.17 -10.94 27.32
N ALA A 405 -1.39 -10.46 26.36
CA ALA A 405 0.00 -10.86 26.15
C ALA A 405 0.89 -9.79 26.78
N VAL A 406 1.83 -10.20 27.64
CA VAL A 406 2.67 -9.30 28.44
C VAL A 406 4.14 -9.46 28.04
N TYR A 407 4.79 -8.34 27.79
CA TYR A 407 6.23 -8.21 27.63
C TYR A 407 6.82 -7.51 28.86
N ALA A 408 7.72 -8.20 29.56
CA ALA A 408 8.31 -7.81 30.83
C ALA A 408 9.85 -7.80 30.74
N PRO A 409 10.46 -6.81 30.03
CA PRO A 409 11.90 -6.80 29.78
C PRO A 409 12.77 -6.76 31.05
N PHE A 410 12.22 -6.31 32.18
CA PHE A 410 12.94 -6.19 33.46
C PHE A 410 12.42 -7.18 34.53
N GLY A 411 11.80 -8.29 34.11
CA GLY A 411 11.21 -9.28 35.02
C GLY A 411 10.05 -8.67 35.81
N ASP A 412 10.00 -8.89 37.12
CA ASP A 412 8.91 -8.38 37.97
C ASP A 412 8.95 -6.85 38.20
N LYS A 413 9.92 -6.16 37.61
CA LYS A 413 10.05 -4.70 37.68
C LYS A 413 9.52 -4.10 36.39
N GLY A 414 8.70 -3.05 36.50
CA GLY A 414 8.21 -2.32 35.34
C GLY A 414 9.31 -1.54 34.60
N PRO A 415 9.01 -1.00 33.40
CA PRO A 415 7.71 -1.02 32.72
C PRO A 415 7.34 -2.38 32.13
N PHE A 416 6.03 -2.68 32.15
CA PHE A 416 5.42 -3.80 31.43
C PHE A 416 4.71 -3.26 30.19
N PHE A 417 4.78 -3.99 29.09
CA PHE A 417 4.02 -3.70 27.88
C PHE A 417 3.00 -4.82 27.67
N HIS A 418 1.84 -4.48 27.12
CA HIS A 418 0.77 -5.45 26.96
C HIS A 418 -0.07 -5.21 25.72
N ALA A 419 -0.35 -6.28 24.99
CA ALA A 419 -1.41 -6.35 23.98
C ALA A 419 -2.63 -7.05 24.59
N HIS A 420 -3.84 -6.69 24.17
CA HIS A 420 -5.06 -7.29 24.73
C HIS A 420 -6.18 -7.44 23.70
N VAL A 421 -7.10 -8.37 23.98
CA VAL A 421 -8.35 -8.59 23.23
C VAL A 421 -9.50 -8.90 24.19
N ASP A 422 -10.74 -8.53 23.83
CA ASP A 422 -11.94 -9.11 24.45
C ASP A 422 -12.20 -10.48 23.81
N GLY A 423 -12.09 -11.54 24.60
CA GLY A 423 -12.28 -12.92 24.17
C GLY A 423 -13.68 -13.22 23.61
N ARG A 424 -14.72 -12.48 24.03
CA ARG A 424 -16.09 -12.64 23.49
C ARG A 424 -16.21 -12.15 22.05
N GLU A 425 -15.50 -11.08 21.72
CA GLU A 425 -15.44 -10.55 20.36
C GLU A 425 -14.46 -11.39 19.52
N ALA A 426 -13.27 -11.62 20.06
CA ALA A 426 -12.20 -12.32 19.38
C ALA A 426 -12.57 -13.77 19.02
N SER A 427 -13.33 -14.47 19.86
CA SER A 427 -13.80 -15.84 19.60
C SER A 427 -14.70 -15.96 18.36
N ARG A 428 -15.32 -14.85 17.91
CA ARG A 428 -16.19 -14.81 16.72
C ARG A 428 -15.42 -14.48 15.44
N GLN A 429 -14.15 -14.11 15.54
CA GLN A 429 -13.31 -13.77 14.40
C GLN A 429 -12.51 -15.00 13.93
N PRO A 430 -12.63 -15.45 12.67
CA PRO A 430 -11.91 -16.62 12.20
C PRO A 430 -10.38 -16.51 12.37
N ALA A 431 -9.76 -17.50 12.99
CA ALA A 431 -8.32 -17.51 13.30
C ALA A 431 -7.44 -17.25 12.08
N GLN A 432 -7.78 -17.88 10.95
CA GLN A 432 -7.04 -17.75 9.70
C GLN A 432 -6.92 -16.29 9.24
N HIS A 433 -7.95 -15.46 9.49
CA HIS A 433 -7.96 -14.05 9.12
C HIS A 433 -6.96 -13.24 9.96
N ASN A 434 -7.02 -13.38 11.29
CA ASN A 434 -6.11 -12.65 12.18
C ASN A 434 -4.65 -13.08 11.99
N LEU A 435 -4.43 -14.36 11.68
CA LEU A 435 -3.10 -14.89 11.35
C LEU A 435 -2.53 -14.33 10.04
N GLN A 436 -3.36 -14.23 9.00
CA GLN A 436 -2.95 -13.60 7.75
C GLN A 436 -2.59 -12.14 7.98
N HIS A 437 -3.40 -11.38 8.73
CA HIS A 437 -3.08 -9.97 9.02
C HIS A 437 -1.77 -9.81 9.79
N ALA A 438 -1.58 -10.61 10.84
CA ALA A 438 -0.35 -10.61 11.64
C ALA A 438 0.89 -10.89 10.78
N GLU A 439 0.79 -11.84 9.84
CA GLU A 439 1.90 -12.16 8.94
C GLU A 439 2.29 -10.97 8.07
N VAL A 440 1.33 -10.21 7.55
CA VAL A 440 1.65 -9.07 6.71
C VAL A 440 2.22 -7.89 7.53
N ILE A 441 1.70 -7.62 8.74
CA ILE A 441 2.25 -6.60 9.63
C ILE A 441 3.73 -6.89 9.94
N ARG A 442 4.04 -8.16 10.23
CA ARG A 442 5.42 -8.58 10.50
C ARG A 442 6.33 -8.34 9.30
N GLN A 443 5.87 -8.64 8.10
CA GLN A 443 6.63 -8.37 6.87
C GLN A 443 6.86 -6.87 6.66
N ASP A 444 5.87 -6.03 6.97
CA ASP A 444 6.00 -4.57 6.90
C ASP A 444 7.03 -4.03 7.91
N GLN A 445 7.00 -4.50 9.17
CA GLN A 445 7.97 -4.09 10.19
C GLN A 445 9.42 -4.45 9.83
N VAL A 446 9.66 -5.65 9.30
CA VAL A 446 10.99 -6.07 8.82
C VAL A 446 11.44 -5.19 7.64
N ARG A 447 10.51 -4.85 6.74
CA ARG A 447 10.77 -3.97 5.60
C ARG A 447 11.10 -2.55 6.03
N GLN A 448 10.33 -1.96 6.95
CA GLN A 448 10.61 -0.63 7.52
C GLN A 448 12.00 -0.59 8.16
N GLN A 449 12.36 -1.59 8.97
CA GLN A 449 13.71 -1.67 9.56
C GLN A 449 14.82 -1.79 8.52
N THR A 450 14.56 -2.45 7.39
CA THR A 450 15.55 -2.60 6.30
C THR A 450 15.70 -1.30 5.49
N LEU A 451 14.60 -0.59 5.23
CA LEU A 451 14.58 0.77 4.66
C LEU A 451 15.38 1.75 5.53
N GLU A 452 15.19 1.68 6.85
CA GLU A 452 15.85 2.54 7.81
C GLU A 452 17.36 2.27 7.93
N GLN A 453 17.77 0.99 7.97
CA GLN A 453 19.19 0.62 8.06
C GLN A 453 19.98 1.03 6.82
N THR A 454 19.35 1.00 5.64
CA THR A 454 20.02 1.35 4.38
C THR A 454 20.22 2.86 4.26
N GLN A 455 19.23 3.68 4.67
CA GLN A 455 19.39 5.13 4.76
C GLN A 455 20.49 5.54 5.76
N GLN A 456 20.71 4.77 6.83
CA GLN A 456 21.80 4.97 7.80
C GLN A 456 23.17 4.53 7.26
N GLN A 457 23.24 3.46 6.46
CA GLN A 457 24.49 3.02 5.85
C GLN A 457 24.98 3.96 4.75
N THR A 458 24.09 4.60 3.99
CA THR A 458 24.48 5.66 3.04
C THR A 458 25.09 6.85 3.77
N THR A 459 24.55 7.25 4.92
CA THR A 459 25.11 8.33 5.74
C THR A 459 26.48 7.99 6.35
N GLN A 460 26.76 6.72 6.66
CA GLN A 460 28.06 6.29 7.20
C GLN A 460 29.14 6.10 6.12
N GLN A 461 28.79 5.72 4.90
CA GLN A 461 29.75 5.64 3.80
C GLN A 461 30.22 7.02 3.31
N GLU A 462 29.43 8.09 3.52
CA GLU A 462 29.80 9.47 3.19
C GLU A 462 30.70 10.15 4.25
N GLN A 463 30.85 9.57 5.44
CA GLN A 463 31.76 10.05 6.51
C GLN A 463 33.06 9.23 6.63
N GLY A 464 33.48 8.54 5.57
CA GLY A 464 34.78 7.85 5.52
C GLY A 464 35.96 8.81 5.78
N PRO A 465 37.04 8.35 6.45
CA PRO A 465 38.07 9.23 6.99
C PRO A 465 38.78 10.01 5.87
N ARG A 466 38.76 11.34 5.97
CA ARG A 466 39.62 12.23 5.17
C ARG A 466 41.07 11.83 5.40
N MET A 467 41.67 11.15 4.42
CA MET A 467 43.12 11.06 4.35
C MET A 467 43.65 12.47 4.09
N THR A 468 44.17 13.09 5.14
CA THR A 468 45.03 14.26 5.05
C THR A 468 46.31 13.85 4.32
N LEU A 469 46.52 14.43 3.14
CA LEU A 469 47.84 14.56 2.51
C LEU A 469 48.32 15.99 2.69
#